data_AF-A0A0H5PYQ1-F1
#
_entry.id   AF-A0A0H5PYQ1-F1
#
_cell.length_a   1.000
_cell.length_b   1.000
_cell.length_c   1.000
_cell.angle_alpha   90.00
_cell.angle_beta   90.00
_cell.angle_gamma   90.00
#
_symmetry.space_group_name_H-M   'P 1'
#
loop_
_entity.id
_entity.type
_entity.pdbx_description
1 polymer ?
#
loop_
_entity_poly.entity_id
_entity_poly.type
_entity_poly.pdbx_seq_one_letter_code
_entity_poly.pdbx_strand_id
1 'polypeptide(L)'
;MVFEPIGPTRKLPFPLYNQVSNENTLEPFVDRAPFVFPEDPEERTLVPLFVSQREFTAIVSAMDVGADIAYPLQYVEVMYILLRNLRYPPMICSMIIDCIENDSDTQNALSNFIAMHPSGSEYPKNEELPSGASSANISIDNPTCEKDILWAQCVGMVQTANRMIEDFLQQWETYNNSAETIPAIIQSIPFVGEVADVIGIDGIADYANALIDAVAEGYLADYTLEYEEALACEIFCLAKEDCIITLDMLVDVMNSRISGQLTLDNALELMLSLIDADISGINVADLYLAAFFNMLKLGNLVMPISWGIENYLRVTRVFNTPSDDWMILCTDCPEPIENCQDLTIEAYGWYASNSAGIASTAWGTYDNGLAPNATTLGFFFCRPAGLNPPALAVDSVTFFFNQAISSFTMRRLGGSAIVYSGSPVTEVTFSEATHPAFFPLNINTPICISTASTLAPNNTLRVIQWCWDPV
;
A
#
# COMPACT_ATOMS: atom_id res chain seq x y z
N MET A 1 -44.16 36.47 -9.04
CA MET A 1 -43.59 36.02 -7.75
C MET A 1 -42.22 36.66 -7.66
N VAL A 2 -42.05 37.65 -6.78
CA VAL A 2 -40.78 38.38 -6.62
C VAL A 2 -40.01 37.67 -5.51
N PHE A 3 -38.88 37.06 -5.85
CA PHE A 3 -37.97 36.48 -4.85
C PHE A 3 -37.01 37.57 -4.40
N GLU A 4 -37.15 38.03 -3.15
CA GLU A 4 -36.12 38.84 -2.52
C GLU A 4 -35.00 37.91 -2.01
N PRO A 5 -33.73 38.17 -2.34
CA PRO A 5 -32.63 37.33 -1.91
C PRO A 5 -32.40 37.47 -0.41
N ILE A 6 -32.56 36.37 0.33
CA ILE A 6 -32.28 36.28 1.76
C ILE A 6 -30.81 35.88 1.92
N GLY A 7 -29.91 36.86 2.00
CA GLY A 7 -28.48 36.64 2.29
C GLY A 7 -27.57 37.79 1.83
N PRO A 8 -26.35 37.91 2.37
CA PRO A 8 -25.36 38.85 1.86
C PRO A 8 -25.07 38.50 0.40
N THR A 9 -25.33 39.44 -0.51
CA THR A 9 -25.09 39.26 -1.94
C THR A 9 -23.60 39.00 -2.19
N ARG A 10 -23.27 37.81 -2.73
CA ARG A 10 -21.90 37.48 -3.15
C ARG A 10 -21.49 38.53 -4.17
N LYS A 11 -20.43 39.30 -3.87
CA LYS A 11 -19.93 40.31 -4.80
C LYS A 11 -19.46 39.60 -6.07
N LEU A 12 -20.08 39.93 -7.20
CA LEU A 12 -19.58 39.48 -8.49
C LEU A 12 -18.18 40.06 -8.70
N PRO A 13 -17.22 39.29 -9.25
CA PRO A 13 -15.88 39.79 -9.56
C PRO A 13 -15.90 40.98 -10.53
N PHE A 14 -16.98 41.12 -11.32
CA PHE A 14 -17.22 42.25 -12.21
C PHE A 14 -18.58 42.91 -11.91
N PRO A 15 -18.67 43.87 -10.97
CA PRO A 15 -19.91 44.57 -10.69
C PRO A 15 -20.30 45.47 -11.88
N LEU A 16 -21.45 45.17 -12.50
CA LEU A 16 -21.98 45.92 -13.64
C LEU A 16 -22.39 47.37 -13.29
N TYR A 17 -22.40 47.73 -12.01
CA TYR A 17 -23.22 48.82 -11.50
C TYR A 17 -22.68 50.25 -11.74
N ASN A 18 -21.44 50.43 -12.22
CA ASN A 18 -20.81 51.77 -12.19
C ASN A 18 -20.35 52.36 -13.53
N GLN A 19 -20.67 51.77 -14.68
CA GLN A 19 -20.30 52.36 -15.99
C GLN A 19 -21.35 52.20 -17.08
N VAL A 20 -22.64 52.28 -16.75
CA VAL A 20 -23.62 52.69 -17.77
C VAL A 20 -23.47 54.21 -17.86
N SER A 21 -22.57 54.65 -18.73
CA SER A 21 -22.44 56.05 -19.10
C SER A 21 -23.80 56.57 -19.53
N ASN A 22 -24.25 57.65 -18.91
CA ASN A 22 -25.53 58.30 -19.16
C ASN A 22 -25.71 58.88 -20.58
N GLU A 23 -24.83 58.61 -21.54
CA GLU A 23 -24.94 59.12 -22.90
C GLU A 23 -24.42 58.08 -23.89
N ASN A 24 -25.34 57.47 -24.64
CA ASN A 24 -25.32 57.33 -26.10
C ASN A 24 -26.18 56.14 -26.55
N THR A 25 -27.34 56.47 -27.12
CA THR A 25 -28.05 55.72 -28.17
C THR A 25 -27.95 54.19 -28.10
N LEU A 26 -28.89 53.56 -27.38
CA LEU A 26 -29.33 52.23 -27.78
C LEU A 26 -29.77 52.35 -29.25
N GLU A 27 -29.00 51.75 -30.16
CA GLU A 27 -29.47 51.62 -31.54
C GLU A 27 -30.88 51.02 -31.51
N PRO A 28 -31.83 51.52 -32.32
CA PRO A 28 -33.18 50.99 -32.34
C PRO A 28 -33.09 49.48 -32.52
N PHE A 29 -33.59 48.74 -31.53
CA PHE A 29 -33.69 47.29 -31.56
C PHE A 29 -34.34 46.92 -32.90
N VAL A 30 -33.53 46.41 -33.83
CA VAL A 30 -34.04 45.87 -35.08
C VAL A 30 -35.00 44.76 -34.67
N ASP A 31 -36.26 44.87 -35.11
CA ASP A 31 -37.33 43.92 -34.83
C ASP A 31 -36.97 42.57 -35.45
N ARG A 32 -36.14 41.80 -34.74
CA ARG A 32 -35.77 40.43 -35.10
C ARG A 32 -36.93 39.56 -34.66
N ALA A 33 -37.44 38.76 -35.59
CA ALA A 33 -38.46 37.76 -35.29
C ALA A 33 -38.08 37.00 -34.00
N PRO A 34 -39.06 36.69 -33.13
CA PRO A 34 -38.79 36.03 -31.86
C PRO A 34 -37.98 34.76 -32.13
N PHE A 35 -36.90 34.59 -31.38
CA PHE A 35 -36.15 33.34 -31.40
C PHE A 35 -37.06 32.23 -30.86
N VAL A 36 -37.28 31.20 -31.67
CA VAL A 36 -38.08 30.02 -31.30
C VAL A 36 -37.13 28.85 -31.20
N PHE A 37 -37.09 28.21 -30.02
CA PHE A 37 -36.39 26.94 -29.86
C PHE A 37 -37.12 25.84 -30.65
N PRO A 38 -36.41 24.83 -31.19
CA PRO A 38 -37.05 23.65 -31.77
C PRO A 38 -37.96 22.95 -30.76
N GLU A 39 -38.92 22.17 -31.28
CA GLU A 39 -39.81 21.39 -30.43
C GLU A 39 -39.08 20.24 -29.71
N ASP A 40 -38.00 19.73 -30.30
CA ASP A 40 -37.15 18.71 -29.70
C ASP A 40 -36.07 19.36 -28.79
N PRO A 41 -36.06 19.09 -27.47
CA PRO A 41 -35.08 19.65 -26.54
C PRO A 41 -33.65 19.14 -26.78
N GLU A 42 -33.47 18.03 -27.50
CA GLU A 42 -32.16 17.48 -27.85
C GLU A 42 -31.60 18.07 -29.17
N GLU A 43 -32.44 18.77 -29.94
CA GLU A 43 -32.02 19.38 -31.20
C GLU A 43 -31.11 20.59 -30.94
N ARG A 44 -29.86 20.49 -31.40
CA ARG A 44 -28.87 21.56 -31.26
C ARG A 44 -29.27 22.78 -32.08
N THR A 45 -29.49 23.91 -31.40
CA THR A 45 -29.80 25.18 -32.04
C THR A 45 -28.63 26.16 -31.96
N LEU A 46 -28.34 26.83 -33.07
CA LEU A 46 -27.37 27.92 -33.09
C LEU A 46 -28.01 29.20 -32.55
N VAL A 47 -27.51 29.68 -31.41
CA VAL A 47 -27.91 30.96 -30.80
C VAL A 47 -26.82 32.00 -31.10
N PRO A 48 -27.02 32.89 -32.10
CA PRO A 48 -26.00 33.88 -32.44
C PRO A 48 -26.02 35.03 -31.42
N LEU A 49 -24.96 35.15 -30.62
CA LEU A 49 -24.76 36.30 -29.73
C LEU A 49 -23.94 37.37 -30.46
N PHE A 50 -24.54 38.55 -30.62
CA PHE A 50 -23.83 39.75 -31.08
C PHE A 50 -23.59 40.65 -29.87
N VAL A 51 -22.46 40.44 -29.21
CA VAL A 51 -22.10 41.11 -27.96
C VAL A 51 -20.68 41.65 -28.05
N SER A 52 -20.44 42.81 -27.42
CA SER A 52 -19.10 43.32 -27.16
C SER A 52 -18.36 42.43 -26.17
N GLN A 53 -17.03 42.56 -26.09
CA GLN A 53 -16.22 41.82 -25.12
C GLN A 53 -16.71 42.02 -23.68
N ARG A 54 -17.10 43.25 -23.32
CA ARG A 54 -17.61 43.58 -21.99
C ARG A 54 -18.93 42.87 -21.68
N GLU A 55 -19.85 42.85 -22.65
CA GLU A 55 -21.14 42.16 -22.51
C GLU A 55 -20.94 40.64 -22.45
N PHE A 56 -20.00 40.10 -23.23
CA PHE A 56 -19.64 38.69 -23.17
C PHE A 56 -19.07 38.30 -21.80
N THR A 57 -18.11 39.07 -21.26
CA THR A 57 -17.55 38.85 -19.92
C THR A 57 -18.63 38.88 -18.84
N ALA A 58 -19.60 39.80 -18.96
CA ALA A 58 -20.72 39.88 -18.04
C ALA A 58 -21.62 38.64 -18.10
N ILE A 59 -21.94 38.16 -19.31
CA ILE A 59 -22.73 36.94 -19.52
C ILE A 59 -22.02 35.73 -18.93
N VAL A 60 -20.74 35.53 -19.25
CA VAL A 60 -19.96 34.39 -18.75
C VAL A 60 -19.82 34.43 -17.22
N SER A 61 -19.57 35.61 -16.63
CA SER A 61 -19.47 35.76 -15.17
C SER A 61 -20.81 35.46 -14.46
N ALA A 62 -21.93 35.84 -15.08
CA ALA A 62 -23.26 35.52 -14.55
C ALA A 62 -23.58 34.02 -14.67
N MET A 63 -23.16 33.39 -15.77
CA MET A 63 -23.31 31.94 -15.96
C MET A 63 -22.45 31.15 -14.98
N ASP A 64 -21.20 31.58 -14.74
CA ASP A 64 -20.28 30.94 -13.78
C ASP A 64 -20.89 30.89 -12.38
N VAL A 65 -21.29 32.05 -11.85
CA VAL A 65 -21.92 32.14 -10.52
C VAL A 65 -23.29 31.46 -10.50
N GLY A 66 -24.06 31.57 -11.59
CA GLY A 66 -25.37 30.95 -11.69
C GLY A 66 -25.30 29.42 -11.74
N ALA A 67 -24.30 28.85 -12.42
CA ALA A 67 -24.10 27.42 -12.55
C ALA A 67 -23.71 26.78 -11.21
N ASP A 68 -22.84 27.43 -10.44
CA ASP A 68 -22.46 26.98 -9.09
C ASP A 68 -23.69 26.87 -8.17
N ILE A 69 -24.59 27.86 -8.23
CA ILE A 69 -25.78 27.91 -7.38
C ILE A 69 -26.87 26.93 -7.86
N ALA A 70 -27.15 26.90 -9.16
CA ALA A 70 -28.27 26.13 -9.71
C ALA A 70 -27.92 24.66 -9.95
N TYR A 71 -26.65 24.35 -10.24
CA TYR A 71 -26.18 23.04 -10.66
C TYR A 71 -24.84 22.66 -10.00
N PRO A 72 -24.74 22.62 -8.66
CA PRO A 72 -23.45 22.44 -7.97
C PRO A 72 -22.73 21.14 -8.34
N LEU A 73 -23.46 20.05 -8.62
CA LEU A 73 -22.88 18.76 -9.00
C LEU A 73 -22.52 18.67 -10.50
N GLN A 74 -23.13 19.52 -11.33
CA GLN A 74 -22.95 19.55 -12.79
C GLN A 74 -22.25 20.83 -13.28
N TYR A 75 -21.71 21.64 -12.37
CA TYR A 75 -21.08 22.93 -12.69
C TYR A 75 -20.04 22.79 -13.81
N VAL A 76 -19.16 21.78 -13.71
CA VAL A 76 -18.11 21.50 -14.69
C VAL A 76 -18.70 21.18 -16.06
N GLU A 77 -19.77 20.38 -16.11
CA GLU A 77 -20.45 20.02 -17.35
C GLU A 77 -21.11 21.24 -18.02
N VAL A 78 -21.81 22.06 -17.24
CA VAL A 78 -22.47 23.29 -17.72
C VAL A 78 -21.44 24.26 -18.29
N MET A 79 -20.33 24.48 -17.58
CA MET A 79 -19.25 25.35 -18.05
C MET A 79 -18.53 24.78 -19.26
N TYR A 80 -18.32 23.46 -19.32
CA TYR A 80 -17.76 22.78 -20.49
C TYR A 80 -18.64 22.97 -21.74
N ILE A 81 -19.97 22.84 -21.59
CA ILE A 81 -20.91 23.07 -22.70
C ILE A 81 -20.80 24.51 -23.23
N LEU A 82 -20.69 25.50 -22.35
CA LEU A 82 -20.49 26.90 -22.76
C LEU A 82 -19.16 27.07 -23.51
N LEU A 83 -18.06 26.61 -22.91
CA LEU A 83 -16.71 26.84 -23.41
C LEU A 83 -16.41 26.13 -24.74
N ARG A 84 -16.88 24.89 -24.91
CA ARG A 84 -16.64 24.12 -26.15
C ARG A 84 -17.34 24.70 -27.38
N ASN A 85 -18.37 25.53 -27.19
CA ASN A 85 -19.16 26.12 -28.28
C ASN A 85 -18.68 27.53 -28.68
N LEU A 86 -17.64 28.07 -28.03
CA LEU A 86 -17.07 29.36 -28.41
C LEU A 86 -16.18 29.18 -29.65
N ARG A 87 -16.44 29.98 -30.69
CA ARG A 87 -15.69 29.95 -31.96
C ARG A 87 -14.21 30.30 -31.78
N TYR A 88 -13.93 31.16 -30.81
CA TYR A 88 -12.61 31.42 -30.27
C TYR A 88 -12.73 31.13 -28.80
N PRO A 89 -12.51 29.88 -28.35
CA PRO A 89 -12.47 29.63 -26.93
C PRO A 89 -11.43 30.60 -26.36
N PRO A 90 -11.68 31.24 -25.21
CA PRO A 90 -10.58 31.83 -24.46
C PRO A 90 -9.53 30.73 -24.43
N MET A 91 -8.29 31.06 -24.80
CA MET A 91 -7.21 30.10 -24.77
C MET A 91 -6.96 29.80 -23.29
N ILE A 92 -7.83 29.02 -22.65
CA ILE A 92 -7.78 28.70 -21.24
C ILE A 92 -6.46 28.02 -20.96
N CYS A 93 -5.99 27.18 -21.89
CA CYS A 93 -4.65 26.64 -21.83
C CYS A 93 -3.58 27.75 -21.80
N SER A 94 -3.68 28.80 -22.64
CA SER A 94 -2.69 29.89 -22.61
C SER A 94 -2.85 30.78 -21.39
N MET A 95 -4.06 30.98 -20.85
CA MET A 95 -4.29 31.72 -19.61
C MET A 95 -3.80 30.95 -18.39
N ILE A 96 -3.97 29.62 -18.38
CA ILE A 96 -3.41 28.73 -17.36
C ILE A 96 -1.89 28.74 -17.47
N ILE A 97 -1.33 28.63 -18.68
CA ILE A 97 0.12 28.73 -18.91
C ILE A 97 0.62 30.10 -18.45
N ASP A 98 -0.04 31.19 -18.82
CA ASP A 98 0.33 32.56 -18.40
C ASP A 98 0.25 32.71 -16.87
N CYS A 99 -0.75 32.11 -16.23
CA CYS A 99 -0.87 32.07 -14.77
C CYS A 99 0.30 31.28 -14.14
N ILE A 100 0.63 30.10 -14.68
CA ILE A 100 1.75 29.28 -14.20
C ILE A 100 3.10 29.97 -14.43
N GLU A 101 3.27 30.67 -15.55
CA GLU A 101 4.54 31.28 -15.96
C GLU A 101 4.77 32.69 -15.39
N ASN A 102 3.70 33.46 -15.11
CA ASN A 102 3.81 34.88 -14.79
C ASN A 102 3.16 35.30 -13.47
N ASP A 103 2.33 34.48 -12.82
CA ASP A 103 1.75 34.82 -11.51
C ASP A 103 2.61 34.25 -10.35
N SER A 104 3.22 35.14 -9.57
CA SER A 104 4.15 34.74 -8.50
C SER A 104 3.48 33.95 -7.38
N ASP A 105 2.20 34.22 -7.10
CA ASP A 105 1.46 33.50 -6.05
C ASP A 105 1.14 32.08 -6.49
N THR A 106 0.75 31.89 -7.75
CA THR A 106 0.58 30.57 -8.38
C THR A 106 1.90 29.82 -8.43
N GLN A 107 3.00 30.46 -8.81
CA GLN A 107 4.33 29.84 -8.80
C GLN A 107 4.78 29.44 -7.40
N ASN A 108 4.54 30.28 -6.39
CA ASN A 108 4.85 29.95 -5.00
C ASN A 108 3.97 28.82 -4.49
N ALA A 109 2.68 28.82 -4.81
CA ALA A 109 1.76 27.73 -4.45
C ALA A 109 2.17 26.42 -5.12
N LEU A 110 2.52 26.45 -6.41
CA LEU A 110 2.99 25.30 -7.17
C LEU A 110 4.36 24.83 -6.65
N SER A 111 5.27 25.75 -6.34
CA SER A 111 6.59 25.42 -5.77
C SER A 111 6.48 24.88 -4.35
N ASN A 112 5.54 25.36 -3.54
CA ASN A 112 5.28 24.80 -2.22
C ASN A 112 4.61 23.43 -2.34
N PHE A 113 3.67 23.27 -3.27
CA PHE A 113 3.06 22.00 -3.59
C PHE A 113 4.13 20.99 -4.05
N ILE A 114 5.00 21.36 -4.99
CA ILE A 114 6.13 20.53 -5.45
C ILE A 114 7.15 20.33 -4.33
N ALA A 115 7.46 21.32 -3.49
CA ALA A 115 8.39 21.13 -2.38
C ALA A 115 7.82 20.17 -1.31
N MET A 116 6.50 20.15 -1.15
CA MET A 116 5.78 19.19 -0.30
C MET A 116 5.59 17.83 -1.01
N HIS A 117 5.63 17.80 -2.34
CA HIS A 117 5.41 16.64 -3.21
C HIS A 117 6.47 16.65 -4.34
N PRO A 118 7.76 16.40 -4.03
CA PRO A 118 8.90 16.64 -4.96
C PRO A 118 8.86 15.81 -6.23
N SER A 119 8.12 14.71 -6.22
CA SER A 119 7.56 14.05 -7.38
C SER A 119 6.06 14.38 -7.41
N GLY A 120 5.45 14.63 -8.57
CA GLY A 120 3.99 14.84 -8.69
C GLY A 120 3.09 13.65 -8.25
N SER A 121 3.64 12.73 -7.47
CA SER A 121 3.06 11.66 -6.66
C SER A 121 3.82 11.70 -5.32
N GLU A 122 3.21 11.63 -4.14
CA GLU A 122 3.92 11.74 -2.84
C GLU A 122 5.07 10.73 -2.70
N TYR A 123 5.12 9.72 -3.57
CA TYR A 123 6.19 8.75 -3.72
C TYR A 123 6.70 8.72 -5.17
N PRO A 124 8.01 8.94 -5.41
CA PRO A 124 8.60 8.83 -6.74
C PRO A 124 8.35 7.45 -7.34
N LYS A 125 8.06 7.41 -8.65
CA LYS A 125 7.95 6.12 -9.36
C LYS A 125 9.30 5.42 -9.28
N ASN A 126 9.25 4.13 -8.99
CA ASN A 126 10.41 3.25 -8.88
C ASN A 126 11.36 3.50 -7.70
N GLU A 127 10.93 4.28 -6.71
CA GLU A 127 11.65 4.41 -5.46
C GLU A 127 10.90 3.65 -4.36
N GLU A 128 11.67 2.97 -3.51
CA GLU A 128 11.13 2.36 -2.29
C GLU A 128 10.41 3.42 -1.45
N LEU A 129 9.38 3.00 -0.71
CA LEU A 129 8.78 3.87 0.30
C LEU A 129 9.88 4.38 1.25
N PRO A 130 9.90 5.68 1.60
CA PRO A 130 10.83 6.21 2.58
C PRO A 130 10.84 5.36 3.84
N SER A 131 12.02 5.12 4.43
CA SER A 131 12.16 4.31 5.64
C SER A 131 11.16 4.74 6.72
N GLY A 132 10.29 3.81 7.14
CA GLY A 132 9.26 4.06 8.16
C GLY A 132 7.87 4.43 7.61
N ALA A 133 7.72 4.72 6.31
CA ALA A 133 6.41 4.98 5.71
C ALA A 133 5.51 3.74 5.72
N SER A 134 6.06 2.54 5.55
CA SER A 134 5.33 1.26 5.67
C SER A 134 4.82 1.01 7.10
N SER A 135 5.50 1.57 8.10
CA SER A 135 5.16 1.46 9.52
C SER A 135 4.25 2.57 10.03
N ALA A 136 3.91 3.55 9.18
CA ALA A 136 2.97 4.60 9.56
C ALA A 136 1.57 4.03 9.81
N ASN A 137 0.85 4.57 10.79
CA ASN A 137 -0.52 4.16 11.05
C ASN A 137 -1.41 4.59 9.87
N ILE A 138 -2.00 3.61 9.19
CA ILE A 138 -2.92 3.81 8.07
C ILE A 138 -4.38 3.84 8.52
N SER A 139 -4.67 3.59 9.80
CA SER A 139 -5.97 3.90 10.43
C SER A 139 -6.02 5.40 10.73
N ILE A 140 -6.62 6.18 9.84
CA ILE A 140 -6.46 7.64 9.84
C ILE A 140 -7.55 8.39 10.61
N ASP A 141 -8.66 7.73 10.97
CA ASP A 141 -9.83 8.39 11.56
C ASP A 141 -10.50 7.61 12.72
N ASN A 142 -9.71 7.01 13.62
CA ASN A 142 -10.23 6.32 14.81
C ASN A 142 -9.54 6.75 16.12
N PRO A 143 -9.68 8.03 16.56
CA PRO A 143 -8.94 8.57 17.70
C PRO A 143 -9.33 7.95 19.05
N THR A 144 -10.53 7.36 19.13
CA THR A 144 -11.06 6.73 20.34
C THR A 144 -10.83 5.22 20.37
N CYS A 145 -10.18 4.65 19.35
CA CYS A 145 -9.97 3.21 19.22
C CYS A 145 -11.31 2.43 19.34
N GLU A 146 -12.35 2.93 18.68
CA GLU A 146 -13.64 2.26 18.63
C GLU A 146 -13.51 1.02 17.74
N LYS A 147 -13.70 -0.16 18.35
CA LYS A 147 -13.50 -1.46 17.69
C LYS A 147 -14.40 -1.64 16.48
N ASP A 148 -15.61 -1.09 16.52
CA ASP A 148 -16.56 -1.19 15.42
C ASP A 148 -16.10 -0.38 14.19
N ILE A 149 -15.41 0.74 14.40
CA ILE A 149 -14.77 1.52 13.32
C ILE A 149 -13.52 0.79 12.82
N LEU A 150 -12.70 0.25 13.73
CA LEU A 150 -11.50 -0.49 13.36
C LEU A 150 -11.84 -1.72 12.50
N TRP A 151 -12.88 -2.46 12.88
CA TRP A 151 -13.39 -3.59 12.11
C TRP A 151 -13.80 -3.17 10.69
N ALA A 152 -14.60 -2.11 10.58
CA ALA A 152 -15.02 -1.58 9.28
C ALA A 152 -13.83 -1.16 8.41
N GLN A 153 -12.77 -0.59 9.01
CA GLN A 153 -11.53 -0.25 8.30
C GLN A 153 -10.78 -1.50 7.81
N CYS A 154 -10.70 -2.56 8.63
CA CYS A 154 -10.07 -3.82 8.25
C CYS A 154 -10.81 -4.46 7.05
N VAL A 155 -12.14 -4.54 7.10
CA VAL A 155 -12.97 -5.02 5.99
C VAL A 155 -12.77 -4.15 4.75
N GLY A 156 -12.82 -2.82 4.91
CA GLY A 156 -12.59 -1.87 3.83
C GLY A 156 -11.23 -2.00 3.15
N MET A 157 -10.19 -2.33 3.92
CA MET A 157 -8.83 -2.59 3.41
C MET A 157 -8.78 -3.83 2.51
N VAL A 158 -9.40 -4.92 2.93
CA VAL A 158 -9.48 -6.17 2.16
C VAL A 158 -10.32 -5.96 0.90
N GLN A 159 -11.51 -5.35 1.02
CA GLN A 159 -12.40 -5.04 -0.12
C GLN A 159 -11.76 -4.09 -1.14
N THR A 160 -10.98 -3.12 -0.66
CA THR A 160 -10.26 -2.19 -1.55
C THR A 160 -9.15 -2.91 -2.29
N ALA A 161 -8.38 -3.76 -1.59
CA ALA A 161 -7.34 -4.56 -2.22
C ALA A 161 -7.94 -5.49 -3.28
N ASN A 162 -9.03 -6.20 -2.96
CA ASN A 162 -9.74 -7.06 -3.91
C ASN A 162 -10.18 -6.31 -5.17
N ARG A 163 -10.85 -5.17 -5.00
CA ARG A 163 -11.31 -4.35 -6.13
C ARG A 163 -10.16 -3.91 -7.02
N MET A 164 -9.03 -3.53 -6.43
CA MET A 164 -7.84 -3.13 -7.20
C MET A 164 -7.22 -4.32 -7.94
N ILE A 165 -7.23 -5.51 -7.35
CA ILE A 165 -6.79 -6.75 -8.01
C ILE A 165 -7.75 -7.12 -9.15
N GLU A 166 -9.06 -7.09 -8.93
CA GLU A 166 -10.06 -7.34 -9.98
C GLU A 166 -9.94 -6.34 -11.13
N ASP A 167 -9.82 -5.05 -10.84
CA ASP A 167 -9.61 -4.01 -11.85
C ASP A 167 -8.31 -4.24 -12.65
N PHE A 168 -7.24 -4.68 -11.97
CA PHE A 168 -5.98 -5.05 -12.62
C PHE A 168 -6.17 -6.25 -13.55
N LEU A 169 -6.80 -7.33 -13.07
CA LEU A 169 -7.04 -8.54 -13.86
C LEU A 169 -7.94 -8.26 -15.08
N GLN A 170 -8.99 -7.43 -14.93
CA GLN A 170 -9.86 -7.03 -16.03
C GLN A 170 -9.15 -6.16 -17.08
N GLN A 171 -8.32 -5.21 -16.63
CA GLN A 171 -7.50 -4.42 -17.55
C GLN A 171 -6.52 -5.31 -18.30
N TRP A 172 -5.90 -6.26 -17.60
CA TRP A 172 -4.98 -7.21 -18.19
C TRP A 172 -5.65 -8.11 -19.24
N GLU A 173 -6.85 -8.62 -18.96
CA GLU A 173 -7.69 -9.35 -19.93
C GLU A 173 -7.99 -8.50 -21.19
N THR A 174 -8.34 -7.24 -20.98
CA THR A 174 -8.61 -6.29 -22.08
C THR A 174 -7.39 -6.09 -22.96
N TYR A 175 -6.20 -5.99 -22.36
CA TYR A 175 -4.95 -5.78 -23.10
C TYR A 175 -4.49 -7.00 -23.88
N ASN A 176 -4.75 -8.22 -23.40
CA ASN A 176 -4.33 -9.44 -24.08
C ASN A 176 -5.23 -9.81 -25.27
N ASN A 177 -6.50 -9.43 -25.23
CA ASN A 177 -7.46 -9.72 -26.31
C ASN A 177 -7.14 -9.00 -27.64
N SER A 178 -6.30 -7.96 -27.65
CA SER A 178 -5.76 -7.39 -28.88
C SER A 178 -4.31 -7.85 -29.12
N ALA A 179 -4.11 -8.69 -30.13
CA ALA A 179 -2.78 -9.13 -30.58
C ALA A 179 -1.83 -7.95 -30.95
N GLU A 180 -2.37 -6.75 -31.15
CA GLU A 180 -1.59 -5.53 -31.44
C GLU A 180 -1.16 -4.73 -30.18
N THR A 181 -1.65 -5.06 -28.97
CA THR A 181 -1.36 -4.26 -27.76
C THR A 181 -0.22 -4.74 -26.90
N ILE A 182 0.38 -5.92 -27.13
CA ILE A 182 1.57 -6.35 -26.35
C ILE A 182 2.67 -5.27 -26.34
N PRO A 183 3.01 -4.62 -27.48
CA PRO A 183 3.96 -3.51 -27.46
C PRO A 183 3.48 -2.29 -26.66
N ALA A 184 2.17 -2.05 -26.56
CA ALA A 184 1.59 -0.96 -25.79
C ALA A 184 1.60 -1.27 -24.27
N ILE A 185 1.44 -2.53 -23.86
CA ILE A 185 1.58 -2.99 -22.46
C ILE A 185 3.02 -2.81 -21.99
N ILE A 186 3.99 -3.24 -22.81
CA ILE A 186 5.42 -3.07 -22.53
C ILE A 186 5.77 -1.58 -22.32
N GLN A 187 5.08 -0.68 -23.01
CA GLN A 187 5.29 0.76 -22.88
C GLN A 187 4.51 1.41 -21.74
N SER A 188 3.36 0.85 -21.35
CA SER A 188 2.50 1.42 -20.30
C SER A 188 2.89 0.97 -18.91
N ILE A 189 3.55 -0.18 -18.79
CA ILE A 189 3.97 -0.78 -17.53
C ILE A 189 5.50 -0.85 -17.49
N PRO A 190 6.19 0.04 -16.73
CA PRO A 190 7.65 0.19 -16.76
C PRO A 190 8.43 -1.12 -16.57
N PHE A 191 7.98 -2.01 -15.69
CA PHE A 191 8.68 -3.26 -15.39
C PHE A 191 8.46 -4.35 -16.45
N VAL A 192 7.38 -4.28 -17.25
CA VAL A 192 7.09 -5.33 -18.25
C VAL A 192 8.17 -5.35 -19.33
N GLY A 193 8.79 -4.21 -19.63
CA GLY A 193 9.98 -4.17 -20.48
C GLY A 193 11.17 -4.93 -19.89
N GLU A 194 11.42 -4.79 -18.59
CA GLU A 194 12.50 -5.51 -17.90
C GLU A 194 12.22 -7.01 -17.82
N VAL A 195 10.98 -7.40 -17.54
CA VAL A 195 10.54 -8.81 -17.61
C VAL A 195 10.70 -9.34 -19.04
N ALA A 196 10.33 -8.55 -20.05
CA ALA A 196 10.45 -8.93 -21.47
C ALA A 196 11.88 -9.24 -21.85
N ASP A 197 12.82 -8.47 -21.30
CA ASP A 197 14.25 -8.67 -21.54
C ASP A 197 14.77 -9.96 -20.87
N VAL A 198 14.15 -10.41 -19.77
CA VAL A 198 14.54 -11.63 -19.04
C VAL A 198 13.91 -12.89 -19.65
N ILE A 199 12.60 -12.91 -19.87
CA ILE A 199 11.86 -14.11 -20.31
C ILE A 199 11.58 -14.14 -21.81
N GLY A 200 11.84 -13.04 -22.52
CA GLY A 200 11.51 -12.86 -23.93
C GLY A 200 10.05 -12.43 -24.15
N ILE A 201 9.79 -11.78 -25.28
CA ILE A 201 8.43 -11.33 -25.68
C ILE A 201 7.47 -12.52 -25.80
N ASP A 202 7.95 -13.65 -26.35
CA ASP A 202 7.16 -14.87 -26.46
C ASP A 202 6.81 -15.43 -25.07
N GLY A 203 7.73 -15.35 -24.10
CA GLY A 203 7.51 -15.73 -22.71
C GLY A 203 6.47 -14.86 -22.01
N ILE A 204 6.43 -13.55 -22.30
CA ILE A 204 5.37 -12.67 -21.80
C ILE A 204 4.01 -13.06 -22.39
N ALA A 205 3.93 -13.37 -23.67
CA ALA A 205 2.67 -13.75 -24.29
C ALA A 205 2.12 -15.06 -23.71
N ASP A 206 2.99 -16.06 -23.53
CA ASP A 206 2.63 -17.34 -22.89
C ASP A 206 2.25 -17.13 -21.42
N TYR A 207 2.99 -16.31 -20.68
CA TYR A 207 2.65 -15.94 -19.31
C TYR A 207 1.33 -15.17 -19.24
N ALA A 208 1.09 -14.19 -20.12
CA ALA A 208 -0.14 -13.42 -20.13
C ALA A 208 -1.36 -14.32 -20.38
N ASN A 209 -1.26 -15.28 -21.30
CA ASN A 209 -2.31 -16.27 -21.56
C ASN A 209 -2.52 -17.22 -20.37
N ALA A 210 -1.43 -17.74 -19.77
CA ALA A 210 -1.52 -18.63 -18.61
C ALA A 210 -2.04 -17.90 -17.35
N LEU A 211 -1.63 -16.65 -17.17
CA LEU A 211 -2.08 -15.79 -16.08
C LEU A 211 -3.57 -15.49 -16.24
N ILE A 212 -4.04 -15.05 -17.40
CA ILE A 212 -5.45 -14.67 -17.56
C ILE A 212 -6.39 -15.82 -17.25
N ASP A 213 -6.21 -16.97 -17.89
CA ASP A 213 -7.21 -18.04 -17.81
C ASP A 213 -7.14 -18.76 -16.47
N ALA A 214 -5.94 -19.09 -15.96
CA ALA A 214 -5.83 -19.88 -14.74
C ALA A 214 -5.87 -19.03 -13.47
N VAL A 215 -5.24 -17.85 -13.48
CA VAL A 215 -5.14 -17.01 -12.29
C VAL A 215 -6.41 -16.24 -12.07
N ALA A 216 -6.95 -15.54 -13.09
CA ALA A 216 -8.11 -14.69 -12.86
C ALA A 216 -9.31 -15.54 -12.42
N GLU A 217 -9.52 -16.69 -13.06
CA GLU A 217 -10.54 -17.66 -12.63
C GLU A 217 -10.24 -18.24 -11.25
N GLY A 218 -8.99 -18.60 -10.95
CA GLY A 218 -8.58 -19.13 -9.65
C GLY A 218 -8.76 -18.12 -8.51
N TYR A 219 -8.34 -16.88 -8.71
CA TYR A 219 -8.50 -15.78 -7.77
C TYR A 219 -9.97 -15.51 -7.48
N LEU A 220 -10.81 -15.38 -8.51
CA LEU A 220 -12.25 -15.15 -8.35
C LEU A 220 -12.97 -16.35 -7.72
N ALA A 221 -12.48 -17.57 -7.91
CA ALA A 221 -13.03 -18.75 -7.26
C ALA A 221 -12.66 -18.83 -5.78
N ASP A 222 -11.44 -18.42 -5.42
CA ASP A 222 -10.92 -18.50 -4.04
C ASP A 222 -11.29 -17.29 -3.18
N TYR A 223 -11.44 -16.11 -3.78
CA TYR A 223 -11.90 -14.90 -3.09
C TYR A 223 -13.41 -14.97 -2.87
N THR A 224 -13.81 -15.43 -1.70
CA THR A 224 -15.21 -15.53 -1.26
C THR A 224 -15.49 -14.56 -0.11
N LEU A 225 -16.77 -14.35 0.24
CA LEU A 225 -17.13 -13.55 1.42
C LEU A 225 -16.53 -14.13 2.71
N GLU A 226 -16.54 -15.46 2.86
CA GLU A 226 -15.95 -16.13 4.03
C GLU A 226 -14.44 -15.89 4.10
N TYR A 227 -13.75 -15.92 2.95
CA TYR A 227 -12.34 -15.57 2.85
C TYR A 227 -12.08 -14.11 3.25
N GLU A 228 -12.87 -13.17 2.74
CA GLU A 228 -12.78 -11.74 3.05
C GLU A 228 -12.95 -11.48 4.55
N GLU A 229 -13.99 -12.05 5.15
CA GLU A 229 -14.28 -11.93 6.58
C GLU A 229 -13.17 -12.54 7.43
N ALA A 230 -12.63 -13.70 7.04
CA ALA A 230 -11.52 -14.36 7.74
C ALA A 230 -10.23 -13.52 7.70
N LEU A 231 -9.87 -12.97 6.53
CA LEU A 231 -8.69 -12.12 6.38
C LEU A 231 -8.86 -10.78 7.13
N ALA A 232 -10.03 -10.14 7.02
CA ALA A 232 -10.33 -8.94 7.80
C ALA A 232 -10.22 -9.20 9.31
N CYS A 233 -10.62 -10.40 9.74
CA CYS A 233 -10.50 -10.83 11.12
C CYS A 233 -9.06 -10.97 11.60
N GLU A 234 -8.18 -11.59 10.81
CA GLU A 234 -6.75 -11.68 11.13
C GLU A 234 -6.12 -10.29 11.29
N ILE A 235 -6.42 -9.36 10.38
CA ILE A 235 -5.95 -7.97 10.44
C ILE A 235 -6.49 -7.28 11.69
N PHE A 236 -7.80 -7.42 11.96
CA PHE A 236 -8.44 -6.84 13.13
C PHE A 236 -7.84 -7.35 14.44
N CYS A 237 -7.59 -8.66 14.55
CA CYS A 237 -7.03 -9.27 15.76
C CYS A 237 -5.63 -8.75 16.09
N LEU A 238 -4.83 -8.38 15.07
CA LEU A 238 -3.52 -7.75 15.27
C LEU A 238 -3.64 -6.27 15.62
N ALA A 239 -4.63 -5.56 15.06
CA ALA A 239 -4.80 -4.14 15.26
C ALA A 239 -5.61 -3.75 16.51
N LYS A 240 -6.43 -4.66 17.08
CA LYS A 240 -7.44 -4.34 18.11
C LYS A 240 -6.89 -3.78 19.43
N GLU A 241 -5.64 -4.07 19.76
CA GLU A 241 -5.03 -3.64 21.04
C GLU A 241 -4.54 -2.19 20.97
N ASP A 242 -3.84 -1.83 19.89
CA ASP A 242 -3.23 -0.51 19.74
C ASP A 242 -4.01 0.42 18.78
N CYS A 243 -5.02 -0.11 18.07
CA CYS A 243 -5.74 0.57 16.99
C CYS A 243 -4.81 1.16 15.91
N ILE A 244 -3.71 0.46 15.67
CA ILE A 244 -2.74 0.79 14.64
C ILE A 244 -2.82 -0.31 13.58
N ILE A 245 -3.09 0.10 12.35
CA ILE A 245 -2.89 -0.76 11.18
C ILE A 245 -1.70 -0.18 10.44
N THR A 246 -0.75 -1.00 10.02
CA THR A 246 0.40 -0.59 9.20
C THR A 246 0.46 -1.44 7.93
N LEU A 247 1.15 -0.96 6.91
CA LEU A 247 1.35 -1.75 5.70
C LEU A 247 2.23 -2.98 5.99
N ASP A 248 3.22 -2.84 6.88
CA ASP A 248 4.06 -3.97 7.32
C ASP A 248 3.20 -5.07 7.96
N MET A 249 2.21 -4.72 8.78
CA MET A 249 1.27 -5.68 9.35
C MET A 249 0.48 -6.43 8.27
N LEU A 250 -0.03 -5.73 7.25
CA LEU A 250 -0.77 -6.36 6.15
C LEU A 250 0.12 -7.31 5.34
N VAL A 251 1.36 -6.90 5.07
CA VAL A 251 2.36 -7.73 4.40
C VAL A 251 2.69 -8.98 5.23
N ASP A 252 2.89 -8.83 6.54
CA ASP A 252 3.22 -9.94 7.43
C ASP A 252 2.07 -10.96 7.54
N VAL A 253 0.82 -10.49 7.66
CA VAL A 253 -0.38 -11.34 7.61
C VAL A 253 -0.36 -12.18 6.33
N MET A 254 -0.25 -11.54 5.17
CA MET A 254 -0.32 -12.27 3.92
C MET A 254 0.87 -13.21 3.71
N ASN A 255 2.09 -12.78 4.02
CA ASN A 255 3.28 -13.61 3.90
C ASN A 255 3.23 -14.84 4.80
N SER A 256 2.57 -14.75 5.96
CA SER A 256 2.34 -15.90 6.83
C SER A 256 1.43 -16.96 6.18
N ARG A 257 0.36 -16.52 5.48
CA ARG A 257 -0.60 -17.39 4.80
C ARG A 257 0.02 -18.13 3.62
N ILE A 258 0.92 -17.48 2.88
CA ILE A 258 1.63 -18.08 1.75
C ILE A 258 2.97 -18.74 2.14
N SER A 259 3.28 -18.89 3.43
CA SER A 259 4.52 -19.51 3.91
C SER A 259 5.81 -18.90 3.33
N GLY A 260 5.81 -17.60 3.02
CA GLY A 260 6.96 -16.88 2.49
C GLY A 260 7.42 -17.29 1.08
N GLN A 261 6.49 -17.78 0.23
CA GLN A 261 6.83 -18.19 -1.13
C GLN A 261 7.24 -17.06 -2.08
N LEU A 262 6.89 -15.82 -1.77
CA LEU A 262 7.25 -14.65 -2.58
C LEU A 262 8.61 -14.10 -2.12
N THR A 263 9.48 -13.83 -3.09
CA THR A 263 10.74 -13.10 -2.87
C THR A 263 10.48 -11.60 -3.01
N LEU A 264 10.99 -10.81 -2.07
CA LEU A 264 10.55 -9.42 -1.86
C LEU A 264 11.63 -8.37 -2.11
N ASP A 265 12.76 -8.75 -2.71
CA ASP A 265 13.94 -7.87 -2.79
C ASP A 265 13.70 -6.70 -3.77
N ASN A 266 12.83 -6.87 -4.77
CA ASN A 266 12.34 -5.82 -5.67
C ASN A 266 11.09 -6.31 -6.43
N ALA A 267 10.39 -5.43 -7.15
CA ALA A 267 9.16 -5.86 -7.82
C ALA A 267 9.40 -6.75 -9.03
N LEU A 268 10.57 -6.67 -9.68
CA LEU A 268 10.89 -7.59 -10.76
C LEU A 268 10.97 -9.02 -10.20
N GLU A 269 11.66 -9.21 -9.08
CA GLU A 269 11.73 -10.49 -8.38
C GLU A 269 10.37 -10.93 -7.84
N LEU A 270 9.55 -10.02 -7.32
CA LEU A 270 8.19 -10.34 -6.91
C LEU A 270 7.37 -10.87 -8.10
N MET A 271 7.43 -10.21 -9.26
CA MET A 271 6.73 -10.64 -10.47
C MET A 271 7.25 -11.97 -11.00
N LEU A 272 8.58 -12.17 -11.02
CA LEU A 272 9.17 -13.46 -11.38
C LEU A 272 8.76 -14.56 -10.39
N SER A 273 8.69 -14.26 -9.09
CA SER A 273 8.22 -15.23 -8.08
C SER A 273 6.75 -15.59 -8.25
N LEU A 274 5.91 -14.67 -8.74
CA LEU A 274 4.52 -14.96 -9.09
C LEU A 274 4.40 -15.84 -10.32
N ILE A 275 5.29 -15.67 -11.31
CA ILE A 275 5.35 -16.54 -12.49
C ILE A 275 5.73 -17.97 -12.08
N ASP A 276 6.71 -18.09 -11.18
CA ASP A 276 7.28 -19.36 -10.74
C ASP A 276 6.53 -20.00 -9.55
N ALA A 277 5.53 -19.32 -8.99
CA ALA A 277 4.79 -19.77 -7.82
C ALA A 277 4.04 -21.07 -8.12
N ASP A 278 4.26 -22.11 -7.31
CA ASP A 278 3.47 -23.34 -7.37
C ASP A 278 2.13 -23.10 -6.69
N ILE A 279 1.10 -22.80 -7.49
CA ILE A 279 -0.28 -22.61 -7.02
C ILE A 279 -0.90 -23.90 -6.45
N SER A 280 -0.23 -25.06 -6.56
CA SER A 280 -0.75 -26.33 -6.07
C SER A 280 -0.85 -26.34 -4.54
N GLY A 281 -2.08 -26.23 -4.03
CA GLY A 281 -2.35 -26.30 -2.59
C GLY A 281 -2.23 -24.97 -1.86
N ILE A 282 -2.10 -23.86 -2.60
CA ILE A 282 -2.18 -22.51 -2.06
C ILE A 282 -3.51 -21.91 -2.49
N ASN A 283 -4.11 -21.13 -1.61
CA ASN A 283 -5.25 -20.30 -1.98
C ASN A 283 -4.75 -19.17 -2.90
N VAL A 284 -5.27 -19.10 -4.13
CA VAL A 284 -4.83 -18.14 -5.14
C VAL A 284 -5.12 -16.70 -4.69
N ALA A 285 -6.20 -16.47 -3.93
CA ALA A 285 -6.47 -15.16 -3.34
C ALA A 285 -5.37 -14.73 -2.35
N ASP A 286 -4.85 -15.66 -1.53
CA ASP A 286 -3.72 -15.36 -0.63
C ASP A 286 -2.48 -14.93 -1.40
N LEU A 287 -2.14 -15.63 -2.48
CA LEU A 287 -0.97 -15.31 -3.30
C LEU A 287 -1.07 -13.90 -3.91
N TYR A 288 -2.23 -13.53 -4.46
CA TYR A 288 -2.41 -12.24 -5.14
C TYR A 288 -2.58 -11.08 -4.18
N LEU A 289 -3.24 -11.28 -3.03
CA LEU A 289 -3.28 -10.28 -1.97
C LEU A 289 -1.89 -10.07 -1.35
N ALA A 290 -1.12 -11.15 -1.15
CA ALA A 290 0.27 -11.04 -0.71
C ALA A 290 1.10 -10.23 -1.71
N ALA A 291 1.02 -10.54 -3.00
CA ALA A 291 1.68 -9.76 -4.03
C ALA A 291 1.23 -8.30 -4.03
N PHE A 292 -0.07 -8.03 -3.93
CA PHE A 292 -0.61 -6.68 -3.90
C PHE A 292 -0.05 -5.85 -2.74
N PHE A 293 -0.06 -6.37 -1.50
CA PHE A 293 0.48 -5.62 -0.37
C PHE A 293 2.00 -5.46 -0.43
N ASN A 294 2.73 -6.47 -0.92
CA ASN A 294 4.17 -6.35 -1.15
C ASN A 294 4.47 -5.30 -2.23
N MET A 295 3.68 -5.23 -3.30
CA MET A 295 3.78 -4.18 -4.31
C MET A 295 3.52 -2.80 -3.72
N LEU A 296 2.49 -2.65 -2.89
CA LEU A 296 2.23 -1.40 -2.18
C LEU A 296 3.43 -0.99 -1.31
N LYS A 297 4.10 -1.95 -0.66
CA LYS A 297 5.28 -1.71 0.18
C LYS A 297 6.50 -1.29 -0.63
N LEU A 298 6.67 -1.86 -1.83
CA LEU A 298 7.67 -1.45 -2.80
C LEU A 298 7.34 -0.10 -3.48
N GLY A 299 6.21 0.53 -3.12
CA GLY A 299 5.83 1.88 -3.50
C GLY A 299 5.05 1.96 -4.83
N ASN A 300 5.07 3.14 -5.46
CA ASN A 300 4.35 3.44 -6.72
C ASN A 300 4.98 2.78 -7.97
N LEU A 301 5.73 1.68 -7.81
CA LEU A 301 6.57 1.11 -8.87
C LEU A 301 5.75 0.43 -9.98
N VAL A 302 4.58 -0.14 -9.66
CA VAL A 302 3.86 -1.00 -10.61
C VAL A 302 2.54 -0.46 -11.10
N MET A 303 1.87 0.37 -10.31
CA MET A 303 0.48 0.70 -10.58
C MET A 303 0.37 2.14 -11.15
N PRO A 304 -0.50 2.38 -12.15
CA PRO A 304 -0.77 3.73 -12.65
C PRO A 304 -1.08 4.68 -11.49
N ILE A 305 -0.86 5.99 -11.65
CA ILE A 305 -1.03 6.99 -10.57
C ILE A 305 -2.38 6.85 -9.84
N SER A 306 -3.42 6.35 -10.51
CA SER A 306 -4.74 6.04 -9.94
C SER A 306 -4.76 4.97 -8.84
N TRP A 307 -3.70 4.19 -8.68
CA TRP A 307 -3.66 2.97 -7.86
C TRP A 307 -2.49 2.94 -6.87
N GLY A 308 -1.82 4.08 -6.67
CA GLY A 308 -0.76 4.20 -5.68
C GLY A 308 -1.23 4.04 -4.23
N ILE A 309 -0.28 3.92 -3.31
CA ILE A 309 -0.54 3.79 -1.86
C ILE A 309 -1.47 4.90 -1.35
N GLU A 310 -1.34 6.13 -1.85
CA GLU A 310 -2.25 7.23 -1.52
C GLU A 310 -3.71 6.94 -1.87
N ASN A 311 -3.96 6.40 -3.07
CA ASN A 311 -5.32 6.08 -3.50
C ASN A 311 -5.88 4.91 -2.71
N TYR A 312 -5.06 3.90 -2.43
CA TYR A 312 -5.43 2.82 -1.51
C TYR A 312 -5.83 3.41 -0.15
N LEU A 313 -4.95 4.21 0.46
CA LEU A 313 -5.19 4.87 1.76
C LEU A 313 -6.37 5.84 1.75
N ARG A 314 -6.68 6.46 0.61
CA ARG A 314 -7.81 7.38 0.47
C ARG A 314 -9.13 6.62 0.40
N VAL A 315 -9.16 5.51 -0.33
CA VAL A 315 -10.36 4.68 -0.47
C VAL A 315 -10.66 3.96 0.85
N THR A 316 -9.64 3.48 1.57
CA THR A 316 -9.84 2.80 2.86
C THR A 316 -10.40 3.73 3.94
N ARG A 317 -10.07 5.03 3.92
CA ARG A 317 -10.66 6.04 4.81
C ARG A 317 -12.18 6.19 4.68
N VAL A 318 -12.78 5.78 3.57
CA VAL A 318 -14.24 5.89 3.36
C VAL A 318 -15.00 4.84 4.21
N PHE A 319 -14.32 3.78 4.66
CA PHE A 319 -14.92 2.70 5.44
C PHE A 319 -14.97 2.98 6.95
N ASN A 320 -15.58 4.10 7.32
CA ASN A 320 -15.76 4.52 8.73
C ASN A 320 -17.18 4.26 9.25
N THR A 321 -18.00 3.47 8.57
CA THR A 321 -19.33 3.08 9.08
C THR A 321 -19.14 1.99 10.14
N PRO A 322 -19.39 2.26 11.44
CA PRO A 322 -19.14 1.26 12.48
C PRO A 322 -19.96 -0.02 12.25
N SER A 323 -19.34 -1.18 12.43
CA SER A 323 -20.01 -2.49 12.46
C SER A 323 -19.49 -3.31 13.64
N ASP A 324 -20.40 -3.97 14.35
CA ASP A 324 -20.13 -4.82 15.51
C ASP A 324 -19.97 -6.31 15.12
N ASP A 325 -19.93 -6.62 13.82
CA ASP A 325 -19.86 -8.00 13.30
C ASP A 325 -18.59 -8.74 13.77
N TRP A 326 -17.51 -8.02 14.11
CA TRP A 326 -16.30 -8.59 14.68
C TRP A 326 -16.58 -9.39 15.96
N MET A 327 -17.63 -9.07 16.73
CA MET A 327 -17.97 -9.84 17.93
C MET A 327 -18.43 -11.27 17.61
N ILE A 328 -18.93 -11.49 16.39
CA ILE A 328 -19.45 -12.78 15.92
C ILE A 328 -18.40 -13.47 15.04
N LEU A 329 -17.76 -12.70 14.15
CA LEU A 329 -16.80 -13.22 13.17
C LEU A 329 -15.41 -13.45 13.77
N CYS A 330 -15.03 -12.67 14.80
CA CYS A 330 -13.70 -12.69 15.42
C CYS A 330 -13.70 -13.14 16.87
N THR A 331 -14.44 -14.22 17.17
CA THR A 331 -14.49 -14.77 18.54
C THR A 331 -13.15 -15.36 18.98
N ASP A 332 -12.38 -15.89 18.03
CA ASP A 332 -11.14 -16.62 18.28
C ASP A 332 -9.92 -15.81 17.86
N CYS A 333 -9.92 -14.49 18.13
CA CYS A 333 -8.67 -13.76 18.03
C CYS A 333 -7.66 -14.44 18.96
N PRO A 334 -6.51 -14.92 18.45
CA PRO A 334 -5.44 -15.40 19.31
C PRO A 334 -5.21 -14.33 20.37
N GLU A 335 -5.12 -14.74 21.64
CA GLU A 335 -4.61 -13.81 22.63
C GLU A 335 -3.29 -13.30 22.06
N PRO A 336 -3.05 -11.97 22.05
CA PRO A 336 -1.77 -11.46 21.64
C PRO A 336 -0.75 -12.29 22.39
N ILE A 337 0.25 -12.81 21.69
CA ILE A 337 1.29 -13.58 22.37
C ILE A 337 2.07 -12.55 23.19
N GLU A 338 1.49 -12.18 24.34
CA GLU A 338 2.03 -11.25 25.30
C GLU A 338 3.39 -11.84 25.59
N ASN A 339 4.44 -11.11 25.20
CA ASN A 339 5.85 -11.38 25.45
C ASN A 339 6.71 -12.03 24.37
N CYS A 340 6.25 -12.30 23.15
CA CYS A 340 7.16 -12.83 22.14
C CYS A 340 7.81 -11.70 21.30
N GLN A 341 9.12 -11.50 21.50
CA GLN A 341 9.91 -10.59 20.68
C GLN A 341 10.33 -11.30 19.39
N ASP A 342 9.85 -10.80 18.25
CA ASP A 342 10.31 -11.22 16.94
C ASP A 342 11.68 -10.64 16.64
N LEU A 343 12.69 -11.52 16.58
CA LEU A 343 14.06 -11.15 16.22
C LEU A 343 14.37 -11.58 14.78
N THR A 344 14.09 -10.69 13.82
CA THR A 344 14.55 -10.88 12.44
C THR A 344 15.97 -10.32 12.31
N ILE A 345 16.97 -11.20 12.18
CA ILE A 345 18.34 -10.80 11.82
C ILE A 345 18.51 -11.04 10.33
N GLU A 346 18.57 -9.96 9.57
CA GLU A 346 19.00 -10.03 8.17
C GLU A 346 20.48 -10.45 8.13
N ALA A 347 20.81 -11.37 7.22
CA ALA A 347 22.19 -11.67 6.92
C ALA A 347 22.90 -10.34 6.60
N TYR A 348 23.98 -10.03 7.32
CA TYR A 348 24.85 -8.84 7.18
C TYR A 348 24.56 -7.58 8.02
N GLY A 349 23.52 -7.54 8.86
CA GLY A 349 23.27 -6.39 9.75
C GLY A 349 23.99 -6.45 11.11
N TRP A 350 24.79 -5.43 11.45
CA TRP A 350 25.28 -5.20 12.82
C TRP A 350 24.32 -4.25 13.54
N TYR A 351 23.58 -4.72 14.54
CA TYR A 351 22.83 -3.84 15.43
C TYR A 351 23.22 -4.07 16.90
N ALA A 352 23.62 -2.99 17.55
CA ALA A 352 23.65 -2.87 19.01
C ALA A 352 22.79 -1.65 19.36
N SER A 353 21.53 -1.87 19.77
CA SER A 353 20.74 -0.82 20.42
C SER A 353 21.07 -0.82 21.91
N ASN A 354 21.11 0.37 22.51
CA ASN A 354 21.58 0.62 23.88
C ASN A 354 20.57 0.18 24.97
N SER A 355 19.70 -0.76 24.66
CA SER A 355 18.65 -1.30 25.53
C SER A 355 18.61 -2.81 25.32
N ALA A 356 19.19 -3.59 26.25
CA ALA A 356 19.19 -5.06 26.25
C ALA A 356 19.32 -5.69 24.85
N GLY A 357 20.39 -5.34 24.12
CA GLY A 357 20.65 -5.85 22.77
C GLY A 357 21.44 -7.16 22.79
N ILE A 358 21.16 -8.01 21.79
CA ILE A 358 22.03 -9.12 21.42
C ILE A 358 23.19 -8.56 20.61
N ALA A 359 24.43 -8.77 21.06
CA ALA A 359 25.61 -8.43 20.26
C ALA A 359 25.96 -9.64 19.37
N SER A 360 25.95 -9.48 18.05
CA SER A 360 26.61 -10.46 17.19
C SER A 360 28.13 -10.24 17.31
N THR A 361 28.89 -11.30 17.54
CA THR A 361 30.34 -11.23 17.33
C THR A 361 30.70 -11.96 16.05
N ALA A 362 31.47 -11.24 15.23
CA ALA A 362 32.39 -11.67 14.18
C ALA A 362 32.30 -13.14 13.70
N TRP A 363 32.17 -13.26 12.38
CA TRP A 363 32.66 -14.38 11.60
C TRP A 363 34.12 -14.66 11.99
N GLY A 364 34.35 -15.71 12.76
CA GLY A 364 35.67 -16.11 13.20
C GLY A 364 35.71 -17.60 13.43
N THR A 365 36.71 -18.27 12.86
CA THR A 365 37.11 -19.63 13.23
C THR A 365 37.50 -19.61 14.71
N TYR A 366 36.58 -19.96 15.60
CA TYR A 366 36.92 -20.25 16.99
C TYR A 366 37.69 -21.57 17.01
N ASP A 367 38.99 -21.46 17.23
CA ASP A 367 39.96 -22.57 17.26
C ASP A 367 39.80 -23.40 18.55
N ASN A 368 38.68 -24.11 18.67
CA ASN A 368 38.36 -25.01 19.79
C ASN A 368 38.29 -26.49 19.35
N GLY A 369 38.93 -26.86 18.25
CA GLY A 369 38.92 -28.25 17.74
C GLY A 369 37.60 -28.67 17.07
N LEU A 370 36.77 -27.71 16.65
CA LEU A 370 35.65 -27.96 15.73
C LEU A 370 36.21 -28.04 14.30
N ALA A 371 35.58 -28.86 13.45
CA ALA A 371 36.04 -29.09 12.08
C ALA A 371 36.20 -27.76 11.31
N PRO A 372 37.21 -27.61 10.43
CA PRO A 372 37.57 -26.35 9.76
C PRO A 372 36.50 -25.75 8.84
N ASN A 373 35.32 -26.37 8.73
CA ASN A 373 34.23 -25.97 7.84
C ASN A 373 32.91 -25.69 8.59
N ALA A 374 32.92 -25.64 9.93
CA ALA A 374 31.72 -25.35 10.71
C ALA A 374 31.49 -23.84 10.81
N THR A 375 30.46 -23.33 10.15
CA THR A 375 29.94 -21.98 10.41
C THR A 375 29.32 -21.97 11.81
N THR A 376 29.88 -21.13 12.69
CA THR A 376 29.38 -20.94 14.06
C THR A 376 28.79 -19.53 14.13
N LEU A 377 27.50 -19.44 14.45
CA LEU A 377 26.83 -18.17 14.73
C LEU A 377 26.80 -17.99 16.26
N GLY A 378 27.56 -17.03 16.78
CA GLY A 378 27.57 -16.71 18.21
C GLY A 378 26.50 -15.68 18.55
N PHE A 379 25.64 -15.98 19.53
CA PHE A 379 24.66 -15.03 20.06
C PHE A 379 25.06 -14.61 21.49
N PHE A 380 25.25 -13.33 21.71
CA PHE A 380 25.59 -12.79 23.04
C PHE A 380 24.41 -12.03 23.59
N PHE A 381 23.85 -12.50 24.68
CA PHE A 381 22.84 -11.77 25.44
C PHE A 381 23.57 -10.81 26.38
N CYS A 382 23.43 -9.50 26.17
CA CYS A 382 24.03 -8.51 27.04
C CYS A 382 22.97 -7.87 27.94
N ARG A 383 23.10 -8.09 29.25
CA ARG A 383 22.30 -7.41 30.27
C ARG A 383 22.74 -5.94 30.42
N PRO A 384 21.81 -4.96 30.49
CA PRO A 384 22.12 -3.62 30.95
C PRO A 384 22.55 -3.66 32.43
N ALA A 385 23.73 -3.10 32.73
CA ALA A 385 24.18 -2.99 34.11
C ALA A 385 23.19 -2.15 34.93
N GLY A 386 22.67 -2.70 36.05
CA GLY A 386 21.87 -1.95 37.03
C GLY A 386 20.41 -2.37 37.24
N LEU A 387 19.81 -3.22 36.40
CA LEU A 387 18.44 -3.72 36.62
C LEU A 387 18.46 -5.02 37.44
N ASN A 388 17.78 -5.06 38.58
CA ASN A 388 17.47 -6.29 39.33
C ASN A 388 15.97 -6.61 39.17
N PRO A 389 15.55 -7.41 38.18
CA PRO A 389 14.23 -8.05 38.18
C PRO A 389 14.32 -9.52 38.63
N PRO A 390 13.16 -10.17 38.91
CA PRO A 390 13.08 -11.61 39.16
C PRO A 390 13.69 -12.40 38.00
N ALA A 391 14.06 -13.66 38.27
CA ALA A 391 14.65 -14.55 37.29
C ALA A 391 13.71 -14.72 36.08
N LEU A 392 14.01 -14.06 34.97
CA LEU A 392 13.35 -14.32 33.70
C LEU A 392 13.68 -15.77 33.29
N ALA A 393 12.68 -16.63 33.31
CA ALA A 393 12.76 -17.96 32.73
C ALA A 393 12.44 -17.84 31.24
N VAL A 394 13.27 -18.47 30.41
CA VAL A 394 12.96 -18.65 28.99
C VAL A 394 12.34 -20.03 28.88
N ASP A 395 11.09 -20.14 28.45
CA ASP A 395 10.39 -21.43 28.43
C ASP A 395 10.73 -22.23 27.17
N SER A 396 10.89 -21.52 26.05
CA SER A 396 11.29 -22.10 24.77
C SER A 396 12.05 -21.11 23.88
N VAL A 397 12.82 -21.68 22.94
CA VAL A 397 13.48 -20.96 21.85
C VAL A 397 13.24 -21.76 20.56
N THR A 398 12.66 -21.10 19.56
CA THR A 398 12.42 -21.71 18.24
C THR A 398 13.32 -21.09 17.17
N PHE A 399 14.00 -21.95 16.42
CA PHE A 399 14.84 -21.58 15.29
C PHE A 399 14.18 -21.96 13.97
N PHE A 400 14.09 -21.00 13.05
CA PHE A 400 13.57 -21.20 11.71
C PHE A 400 14.69 -21.11 10.68
N PHE A 401 14.65 -22.03 9.72
CA PHE A 401 15.64 -22.16 8.66
C PHE A 401 14.92 -22.06 7.32
N ASN A 402 15.45 -21.25 6.40
CA ASN A 402 14.95 -21.14 5.03
C ASN A 402 15.15 -22.43 4.21
N GLN A 403 15.93 -23.38 4.72
CA GLN A 403 16.14 -24.71 4.15
C GLN A 403 16.10 -25.77 5.25
N ALA A 404 15.60 -26.96 4.91
CA ALA A 404 15.54 -28.06 5.87
C ALA A 404 16.93 -28.50 6.34
N ILE A 405 17.13 -28.59 7.66
CA ILE A 405 18.38 -28.99 8.28
C ILE A 405 18.25 -30.34 8.98
N SER A 406 19.27 -31.20 8.83
CA SER A 406 19.30 -32.53 9.45
C SER A 406 20.02 -32.56 10.80
N SER A 407 20.75 -31.49 11.14
CA SER A 407 21.40 -31.36 12.45
C SER A 407 21.55 -29.89 12.85
N PHE A 408 21.35 -29.62 14.14
CA PHE A 408 21.55 -28.31 14.76
C PHE A 408 22.15 -28.51 16.14
N THR A 409 23.14 -27.71 16.52
CA THR A 409 23.75 -27.81 17.84
C THR A 409 23.78 -26.45 18.52
N MET A 410 23.11 -26.36 19.66
CA MET A 410 23.16 -25.21 20.55
C MET A 410 24.08 -25.51 21.72
N ARG A 411 25.07 -24.65 21.98
CA ARG A 411 26.05 -24.83 23.05
C ARG A 411 26.07 -23.62 23.97
N ARG A 412 25.95 -23.86 25.27
CA ARG A 412 26.32 -22.85 26.26
C ARG A 412 27.84 -22.76 26.33
N LEU A 413 28.42 -21.55 26.39
CA LEU A 413 29.87 -21.41 26.60
C LEU A 413 30.28 -22.10 27.91
N GLY A 414 31.14 -23.12 27.80
CA GLY A 414 31.58 -23.94 28.92
C GLY A 414 30.54 -24.95 29.44
N GLY A 415 29.44 -25.17 28.73
CA GLY A 415 28.38 -26.11 29.10
C GLY A 415 28.16 -27.25 28.09
N SER A 416 27.20 -28.14 28.41
CA SER A 416 26.76 -29.22 27.52
C SER A 416 26.09 -28.65 26.27
N ALA A 417 26.23 -29.37 25.16
CA ALA A 417 25.52 -29.06 23.91
C ALA A 417 24.12 -29.68 23.93
N ILE A 418 23.10 -28.96 23.47
CA ILE A 418 21.89 -29.58 22.96
C ILE A 418 22.08 -29.81 21.48
N VAL A 419 21.80 -31.04 21.04
CA VAL A 419 21.92 -31.44 19.65
C VAL A 419 20.55 -31.88 19.17
N TYR A 420 20.03 -31.20 18.16
CA TYR A 420 19.03 -31.76 17.28
C TYR A 420 19.75 -32.60 16.22
N SER A 421 19.38 -33.88 16.11
CA SER A 421 19.75 -34.73 14.99
C SER A 421 18.52 -35.55 14.61
N GLY A 422 18.03 -35.39 13.39
CA GLY A 422 16.77 -35.99 13.00
C GLY A 422 16.53 -35.90 11.50
N SER A 423 15.28 -36.15 11.11
CA SER A 423 14.80 -35.86 9.76
C SER A 423 15.02 -34.37 9.44
N PRO A 424 15.27 -34.00 8.17
CA PRO A 424 15.36 -32.60 7.78
C PRO A 424 14.11 -31.81 8.23
N VAL A 425 14.32 -30.74 8.98
CA VAL A 425 13.25 -29.82 9.44
C VAL A 425 13.63 -28.38 9.17
N THR A 426 12.65 -27.53 8.91
CA THR A 426 12.80 -26.07 8.79
C THR A 426 12.60 -25.35 10.11
N GLU A 427 12.19 -26.08 11.16
CA GLU A 427 11.91 -25.54 12.50
C GLU A 427 12.50 -26.46 13.58
N VAL A 428 13.20 -25.87 14.56
CA VAL A 428 13.71 -26.59 15.72
C VAL A 428 13.41 -25.81 17.00
N THR A 429 12.59 -26.41 17.86
CA THR A 429 12.18 -25.83 19.15
C THR A 429 12.90 -26.52 20.31
N PHE A 430 13.54 -25.73 21.17
CA PHE A 430 14.10 -26.19 22.44
C PHE A 430 13.26 -25.62 23.57
N SER A 431 12.80 -26.46 24.50
CA SER A 431 12.03 -26.03 25.66
C SER A 431 12.60 -26.55 26.97
N GLU A 432 12.27 -25.90 28.08
CA GLU A 432 12.61 -26.40 29.42
C GLU A 432 12.07 -27.81 29.65
N ALA A 433 10.84 -28.09 29.18
CA ALA A 433 10.21 -29.40 29.30
C ALA A 433 11.03 -30.54 28.64
N THR A 434 11.71 -30.23 27.54
CA THR A 434 12.51 -31.22 26.80
C THR A 434 13.98 -31.23 27.22
N HIS A 435 14.50 -30.10 27.71
CA HIS A 435 15.93 -29.91 28.03
C HIS A 435 16.15 -29.17 29.36
N PRO A 436 15.69 -29.70 30.50
CA PRO A 436 15.67 -28.99 31.79
C PRO A 436 17.07 -28.70 32.35
N ALA A 437 18.12 -29.38 31.87
CA ALA A 437 19.50 -29.08 32.28
C ALA A 437 20.08 -27.83 31.59
N PHE A 438 19.43 -27.35 30.53
CA PHE A 438 19.86 -26.19 29.78
C PHE A 438 19.18 -24.90 30.27
N PHE A 439 18.05 -25.05 30.94
CA PHE A 439 17.28 -23.98 31.57
C PHE A 439 17.48 -24.04 33.11
N PRO A 440 17.55 -22.91 33.83
CA PRO A 440 17.30 -21.54 33.37
C PRO A 440 18.49 -20.97 32.59
N LEU A 441 18.20 -20.40 31.42
CA LEU A 441 19.18 -19.63 30.65
C LEU A 441 19.55 -18.38 31.44
N ASN A 442 20.67 -18.44 32.17
CA ASN A 442 21.22 -17.26 32.81
C ASN A 442 21.71 -16.32 31.71
N ILE A 443 21.01 -15.20 31.52
CA ILE A 443 21.29 -14.13 30.54
C ILE A 443 22.73 -13.57 30.61
N ASN A 444 23.51 -13.91 31.64
CA ASN A 444 24.92 -13.53 31.75
C ASN A 444 25.90 -14.55 31.17
N THR A 445 25.43 -15.72 30.68
CA THR A 445 26.27 -16.70 30.00
C THR A 445 26.02 -16.67 28.50
N PRO A 446 27.03 -16.40 27.66
CA PRO A 446 26.84 -16.36 26.23
C PRO A 446 26.58 -17.75 25.66
N ILE A 447 25.76 -17.81 24.61
CA ILE A 447 25.34 -19.06 23.96
C ILE A 447 25.96 -19.07 22.56
N CYS A 448 26.75 -20.09 22.27
CA CYS A 448 27.28 -20.33 20.94
C CYS A 448 26.37 -21.29 20.19
N ILE A 449 25.96 -20.92 18.98
CA ILE A 449 25.20 -21.82 18.11
C ILE A 449 26.13 -22.27 17.00
N SER A 450 26.25 -23.59 16.83
CA SER A 450 27.06 -24.18 15.76
C SER A 450 26.19 -25.09 14.92
N THR A 451 26.12 -24.85 13.63
CA THR A 451 25.48 -25.78 12.70
C THR A 451 26.54 -26.70 12.11
N ALA A 452 26.29 -28.02 12.14
CA ALA A 452 27.24 -29.00 11.60
C ALA A 452 27.00 -29.30 10.11
N SER A 453 25.98 -28.71 9.48
CA SER A 453 25.85 -28.72 8.03
C SER A 453 26.69 -27.61 7.43
N THR A 454 27.35 -27.90 6.30
CA THR A 454 27.78 -26.89 5.34
C THR A 454 26.53 -26.14 4.90
N LEU A 455 26.16 -25.08 5.62
CA LEU A 455 25.13 -24.16 5.16
C LEU A 455 25.64 -23.62 3.83
N ALA A 456 24.84 -23.79 2.77
CA ALA A 456 25.10 -23.08 1.53
C ALA A 456 25.15 -21.57 1.85
N PRO A 457 25.95 -20.76 1.13
CA PRO A 457 26.15 -19.33 1.43
C PRO A 457 24.88 -18.45 1.48
N ASN A 458 23.70 -19.01 1.21
CA ASN A 458 22.42 -18.31 1.16
C ASN A 458 21.43 -18.76 2.26
N ASN A 459 21.87 -19.50 3.28
CA ASN A 459 20.97 -19.89 4.37
C ASN A 459 20.83 -18.77 5.41
N THR A 460 19.62 -18.21 5.51
CA THR A 460 19.23 -17.27 6.55
C THR A 460 18.70 -18.05 7.75
N LEU A 461 19.24 -17.74 8.93
CA LEU A 461 18.75 -18.22 10.22
C LEU A 461 17.83 -17.13 10.79
N ARG A 462 16.55 -17.44 10.98
CA ARG A 462 15.60 -16.53 11.63
C ARG A 462 15.29 -17.07 13.03
N VAL A 463 15.49 -16.25 14.06
CA VAL A 463 15.14 -16.61 15.45
C VAL A 463 13.85 -15.89 15.78
N ILE A 464 12.71 -16.51 15.48
CA ILE A 464 11.45 -15.76 15.48
C ILE A 464 10.89 -15.63 16.90
N GLN A 465 10.91 -16.66 17.76
CA GLN A 465 10.05 -16.60 18.94
C GLN A 465 10.78 -16.78 20.28
N TRP A 466 10.65 -15.76 21.14
CA TRP A 466 11.13 -15.71 22.53
C TRP A 466 9.96 -15.56 23.48
N CYS A 467 9.46 -16.63 24.09
CA CYS A 467 8.33 -16.50 25.00
C CYS A 467 8.82 -16.61 26.46
N TRP A 468 8.46 -15.60 27.27
CA TRP A 468 8.75 -15.56 28.71
C TRP A 468 7.45 -15.50 29.52
N ASP A 469 7.40 -16.25 30.61
CA ASP A 469 6.34 -16.20 31.61
C ASP A 469 6.74 -15.24 32.75
N PRO A 470 6.01 -14.13 32.99
CA PRO A 470 6.27 -13.27 34.13
C PRO A 470 5.83 -13.94 35.44
N VAL A 471 6.79 -14.48 36.20
CA VAL A 471 6.57 -14.98 37.57
C VAL A 471 6.56 -13.84 38.59
#